data_AF-A0A8V0Y231-F1
#
_entry.id   AF-A0A8V0Y231-F1
#
_cell.length_a   1.000
_cell.length_b   1.000
_cell.length_c   1.000
_cell.angle_alpha   90.00
_cell.angle_beta   90.00
_cell.angle_gamma   90.00
#
_symmetry.space_group_name_H-M   'P 1'
#
loop_
_entity.id
_entity.type
_entity.pdbx_description
1 polymer ?
#
loop_
_entity_poly.entity_id
_entity_poly.type
_entity_poly.pdbx_seq_one_letter_code
_entity_poly.pdbx_strand_id
1 'polypeptide(L)'
;ILSIDDVLEESKKIFEDVHTDCCDIRKILLKFQERKEKFPNSYCDAYIGFCLPKLLNPLVRVQLINWSPLEQNSTDLKEMPWFRAVEGFSDAKKSSESKRDDDPDEEVLPRVIEKTILPKITGILRLS
;
A
#
# COMPACT_ATOMS: atom_id res chain seq x y z
N ILE A 1 -4.82 1.38 31.15
CA ILE A 1 -5.29 1.42 29.73
C ILE A 1 -4.51 2.56 29.10
N LEU A 2 -3.76 2.31 28.02
CA LEU A 2 -3.03 3.37 27.31
C LEU A 2 -4.03 4.40 26.77
N SER A 3 -3.69 5.69 26.83
CA SER A 3 -4.47 6.72 26.14
C SER A 3 -4.31 6.55 24.62
N ILE A 4 -5.22 7.14 23.84
CA ILE A 4 -5.09 7.14 22.37
C ILE A 4 -3.75 7.78 21.96
N ASP A 5 -3.35 8.86 22.64
CA ASP A 5 -2.08 9.53 22.39
C ASP A 5 -0.87 8.61 22.64
N ASP A 6 -0.91 7.81 23.72
CA ASP A 6 0.16 6.83 23.99
C ASP A 6 0.22 5.75 22.90
N VAL A 7 -0.93 5.27 22.43
CA VAL A 7 -1.00 4.29 21.33
C VAL A 7 -0.44 4.87 20.03
N LEU A 8 -0.75 6.13 19.73
CA LEU A 8 -0.25 6.82 18.55
C LEU A 8 1.26 7.06 18.63
N GLU A 9 1.78 7.41 19.80
CA GLU A 9 3.22 7.60 19.98
C GLU A 9 4.00 6.29 19.83
N GLU A 10 3.52 5.21 20.45
CA GLU A 10 4.11 3.88 20.29
C GLU A 10 4.01 3.37 18.85
N SER A 11 2.95 3.75 18.11
CA SER A 11 2.80 3.34 16.71
C SER A 11 3.91 3.86 15.79
N LYS A 12 4.55 4.99 16.14
CA LYS A 12 5.67 5.56 15.38
C LYS A 12 6.94 4.71 15.47
N LYS A 13 7.04 3.86 16.49
CA LYS A 13 8.17 2.92 16.68
C LYS A 13 7.98 1.64 15.88
N ILE A 14 6.82 1.43 15.26
CA ILE A 14 6.59 0.31 14.37
C ILE A 14 7.56 0.46 13.19
N PHE A 15 8.47 -0.53 13.05
CA PHE A 15 9.58 -0.58 12.08
C PHE A 15 10.84 0.23 12.44
N GLU A 16 11.02 0.68 13.68
CA GLU A 16 12.24 1.42 14.08
C GLU A 16 13.54 0.62 13.91
N ASP A 17 13.44 -0.71 14.03
CA ASP A 17 14.53 -1.68 13.89
C ASP A 17 14.64 -2.25 12.46
N VAL A 18 13.75 -1.83 11.55
CA VAL A 18 13.69 -2.32 10.18
C VAL A 18 14.34 -1.32 9.23
N HIS A 19 15.15 -1.82 8.30
CA HIS A 19 15.74 -0.97 7.28
C HIS A 19 14.65 -0.30 6.42
N THR A 20 14.80 0.99 6.14
CA THR A 20 13.76 1.77 5.43
C THR A 20 13.32 1.19 4.09
N ASP A 21 14.19 0.47 3.39
CA ASP A 21 13.86 -0.23 2.14
C ASP A 21 12.86 -1.40 2.30
N CYS A 22 12.57 -1.81 3.53
CA CYS A 22 11.68 -2.91 3.87
C CYS A 22 10.35 -2.43 4.47
N CYS A 23 10.21 -1.16 4.83
CA CYS A 23 9.00 -0.58 5.41
C CYS A 23 8.48 0.68 4.69
N ASP A 24 9.30 1.36 3.88
CA ASP A 24 8.84 2.45 3.02
C ASP A 24 8.23 1.88 1.73
N ILE A 25 6.91 2.02 1.59
CA ILE A 25 6.14 1.49 0.46
C ILE A 25 6.69 1.98 -0.89
N ARG A 26 7.06 3.26 -0.99
CA ARG A 26 7.58 3.82 -2.24
C ARG A 26 8.93 3.20 -2.59
N LYS A 27 9.83 3.02 -1.62
CA LYS A 27 11.13 2.36 -1.86
C LYS A 27 10.97 0.90 -2.26
N ILE A 28 10.05 0.18 -1.63
CA ILE A 28 9.73 -1.22 -1.97
C ILE A 28 9.25 -1.30 -3.42
N LEU A 29 8.28 -0.46 -3.79
CA LEU A 29 7.69 -0.44 -5.13
C LEU A 29 8.72 -0.04 -6.20
N LEU A 30 9.61 0.92 -5.92
CA LEU A 30 10.71 1.27 -6.83
C LEU A 30 11.63 0.06 -7.10
N LYS A 31 11.98 -0.74 -6.08
CA LYS A 31 12.78 -1.96 -6.28
C LYS A 31 12.06 -2.99 -7.16
N PHE A 32 10.75 -3.14 -6.99
CA PHE A 32 9.96 -4.04 -7.83
C PHE A 32 9.82 -3.52 -9.26
N GLN A 33 9.68 -2.21 -9.44
CA GLN A 33 9.67 -1.58 -10.75
C GLN A 33 11.02 -1.78 -11.47
N GLU A 34 12.14 -1.52 -10.80
CA GLU A 34 13.47 -1.80 -11.35
C GLU A 34 13.64 -3.26 -11.74
N ARG A 35 13.13 -4.19 -10.92
CA ARG A 35 13.19 -5.63 -11.21
C ARG A 35 12.32 -5.99 -12.42
N LYS A 36 11.13 -5.39 -12.54
CA LYS A 36 10.22 -5.55 -13.68
C LYS A 36 10.88 -5.10 -14.97
N GLU A 37 11.59 -3.98 -14.93
CA GLU A 37 12.34 -3.42 -16.07
C GLU A 37 13.57 -4.28 -16.44
N LYS A 38 14.38 -4.69 -15.44
CA LYS A 38 15.61 -5.46 -15.66
C LYS A 38 15.34 -6.93 -16.01
N PHE A 39 14.31 -7.54 -15.43
CA PHE A 39 14.03 -8.99 -15.51
C PHE A 39 12.52 -9.29 -15.65
N PRO A 40 11.86 -8.88 -16.74
CA PRO A 40 10.40 -8.96 -16.87
C PRO A 40 9.84 -10.38 -16.79
N ASN A 41 10.52 -11.38 -17.37
CA ASN A 41 10.09 -12.78 -17.29
C ASN A 41 10.15 -13.30 -15.85
N SER A 42 11.28 -13.08 -15.14
CA SER A 42 11.40 -13.48 -13.73
C SER A 42 10.39 -12.77 -12.83
N TYR A 43 10.06 -11.51 -13.12
CA TYR A 43 9.03 -10.76 -12.41
C TYR A 43 7.65 -11.42 -12.59
N CYS A 44 7.31 -11.79 -13.84
CA CYS A 44 6.05 -12.46 -14.17
C CYS A 44 5.97 -13.86 -13.56
N ASP A 45 7.02 -14.69 -13.74
CA ASP A 45 7.07 -16.08 -13.25
C ASP A 45 7.02 -16.17 -11.72
N ALA A 46 7.50 -15.14 -11.02
CA ALA A 46 7.41 -15.04 -9.56
C ALA A 46 6.06 -14.48 -9.07
N TYR A 47 5.10 -14.20 -9.98
CA TYR A 47 3.77 -13.66 -9.69
C TYR A 47 3.81 -12.41 -8.81
N ILE A 48 4.79 -11.53 -9.03
CA ILE A 48 5.07 -10.40 -8.12
C ILE A 48 3.85 -9.47 -7.97
N GLY A 49 3.20 -9.08 -9.07
CA GLY A 49 2.00 -8.23 -9.03
C GLY A 49 0.89 -8.78 -8.13
N PHE A 50 0.68 -10.10 -8.15
CA PHE A 50 -0.31 -10.76 -7.29
C PHE A 50 0.11 -10.82 -5.80
N CYS A 51 1.41 -10.80 -5.53
CA CYS A 51 1.97 -10.82 -4.19
C CYS A 51 1.99 -9.43 -3.54
N LEU A 52 2.12 -8.35 -4.33
CA LEU A 52 2.25 -6.98 -3.83
C LEU A 52 1.13 -6.56 -2.87
N PRO A 53 -0.17 -6.79 -3.13
CA PRO A 53 -1.21 -6.41 -2.17
C PRO A 53 -1.02 -7.07 -0.80
N LYS A 54 -0.58 -8.33 -0.77
CA LYS A 54 -0.34 -9.04 0.50
C LYS A 54 0.84 -8.44 1.25
N LEU A 55 1.91 -8.08 0.54
CA LEU A 55 3.10 -7.45 1.10
C LEU A 55 2.82 -6.06 1.66
N LEU A 56 2.03 -5.25 0.94
CA LEU A 56 1.77 -3.85 1.29
C LEU A 56 0.75 -3.69 2.43
N ASN A 57 -0.17 -4.64 2.60
CA ASN A 57 -1.23 -4.59 3.62
C ASN A 57 -0.78 -4.16 5.02
N PRO A 58 0.24 -4.79 5.65
CA PRO A 58 0.69 -4.36 6.99
C PRO A 58 1.22 -2.93 6.99
N LEU A 59 1.96 -2.52 5.94
CA LEU A 59 2.53 -1.18 5.83
C LEU A 59 1.46 -0.10 5.69
N VAL A 60 0.45 -0.36 4.86
CA VAL A 60 -0.70 0.53 4.67
C VAL A 60 -1.51 0.63 5.96
N ARG A 61 -1.73 -0.49 6.67
CA ARG A 61 -2.47 -0.50 7.94
C ARG A 61 -1.80 0.36 9.00
N VAL A 62 -0.47 0.40 9.07
CA VAL A 62 0.27 1.29 9.98
C VAL A 62 -0.01 2.76 9.67
N GLN A 63 -0.01 3.15 8.39
CA GLN A 63 -0.35 4.52 7.98
C GLN A 63 -1.82 4.89 8.26
N LEU A 64 -2.69 3.91 8.40
CA LEU A 64 -4.12 4.09 8.68
C LEU A 64 -4.48 4.05 10.18
N ILE A 65 -3.52 3.88 11.10
CA ILE A 65 -3.81 3.72 12.54
C ILE A 65 -4.69 4.86 13.06
N ASN A 66 -4.31 6.11 12.79
CA ASN A 66 -5.05 7.31 13.22
C ASN A 66 -6.07 7.83 12.20
N TRP A 67 -6.33 7.08 11.12
CA TRP A 67 -7.23 7.54 10.08
C TRP A 67 -8.67 7.12 10.36
N SER A 68 -9.63 7.99 10.09
CA SER A 68 -11.07 7.68 10.08
C SER A 68 -11.77 8.63 9.11
N PRO A 69 -12.52 8.12 8.12
CA PRO A 69 -13.18 8.96 7.11
C PRO A 69 -14.32 9.81 7.68
N LEU A 70 -14.75 9.56 8.93
CA LEU A 70 -15.83 10.31 9.59
C LEU A 70 -15.31 11.54 10.35
N GLU A 71 -13.99 11.68 10.51
CA GLU A 71 -13.38 12.82 11.20
C GLU A 71 -13.38 14.06 10.30
N GLN A 72 -13.70 15.22 10.89
CA GLN A 72 -13.85 16.49 10.14
C GLN A 72 -12.57 16.91 9.40
N ASN A 73 -11.40 16.56 9.95
CA ASN A 73 -10.08 16.87 9.36
C ASN A 73 -9.37 15.61 8.86
N SER A 74 -10.12 14.58 8.46
CA SER A 74 -9.56 13.35 7.91
C SER A 74 -8.78 13.63 6.61
N THR A 75 -7.58 13.06 6.50
CA THR A 75 -6.81 13.07 5.24
C THR A 75 -7.56 12.31 4.15
N ASP A 76 -7.62 12.88 2.94
CA ASP A 76 -8.11 12.18 1.75
C ASP A 76 -7.19 10.99 1.43
N LEU A 77 -7.77 9.83 1.15
CA LEU A 77 -7.04 8.63 0.77
C LEU A 77 -6.08 8.88 -0.40
N LYS A 78 -6.50 9.66 -1.41
CA LYS A 78 -5.68 9.94 -2.60
C LYS A 78 -4.46 10.81 -2.31
N GLU A 79 -4.50 11.55 -1.20
CA GLU A 79 -3.40 12.41 -0.75
C GLU A 79 -2.38 11.64 0.10
N MET A 80 -2.73 10.42 0.55
CA MET A 80 -1.85 9.64 1.42
C MET A 80 -0.60 9.13 0.69
N PRO A 81 0.56 9.08 1.37
CA PRO A 81 1.80 8.60 0.77
C PRO A 81 1.72 7.19 0.19
N TRP A 82 1.05 6.26 0.89
CA TRP A 82 0.87 4.89 0.38
C TRP A 82 0.03 4.85 -0.90
N PHE A 83 -1.03 5.66 -0.98
CA PHE A 83 -1.94 5.64 -2.11
C PHE A 83 -1.21 6.11 -3.36
N ARG A 84 -0.55 7.28 -3.28
CA ARG A 84 0.24 7.85 -4.38
C ARG A 84 1.37 6.93 -4.84
N ALA A 85 2.02 6.24 -3.90
CA ALA A 85 3.08 5.30 -4.24
C ALA A 85 2.53 4.09 -5.03
N VAL A 86 1.39 3.53 -4.60
CA VAL A 86 0.77 2.38 -5.28
C VAL A 86 0.12 2.79 -6.60
N GLU A 87 -0.54 3.94 -6.65
CA GLU A 87 -1.08 4.53 -7.88
C GLU A 87 0.03 4.75 -8.90
N GLY A 88 1.11 5.44 -8.51
CA GLY A 88 2.25 5.66 -9.39
C GLY A 88 2.92 4.39 -9.89
N PHE A 89 2.95 3.32 -9.07
CA PHE A 89 3.45 2.01 -9.49
C PHE A 89 2.51 1.30 -10.48
N SER A 90 1.19 1.34 -10.21
CA SER A 90 0.16 0.71 -11.05
C SER A 90 0.07 1.41 -12.41
N ASP A 91 0.21 2.74 -12.42
CA ASP A 91 0.16 3.59 -13.61
C ASP A 91 1.50 3.66 -14.38
N ALA A 92 2.59 3.11 -13.83
CA ALA A 92 3.93 3.18 -14.43
C ALA A 92 4.00 2.53 -15.83
N LYS A 93 2.93 1.88 -16.31
CA LYS A 93 2.79 1.36 -17.68
C LYS A 93 1.83 2.16 -18.55
N LYS A 94 2.42 3.04 -19.37
CA LYS A 94 1.93 3.35 -20.72
C LYS A 94 3.00 3.25 -21.82
N SER A 95 4.25 2.91 -21.49
CA SER A 95 5.34 2.84 -22.47
C SER A 95 5.72 1.39 -22.83
N SER A 96 5.60 1.09 -24.13
CA SER A 96 6.13 -0.06 -24.91
C SER A 96 5.34 -1.39 -24.95
N GLU A 97 4.63 -1.55 -26.08
CA GLU A 97 4.45 -2.74 -26.94
C GLU A 97 3.93 -4.09 -26.42
N SER A 98 3.53 -4.23 -25.15
CA SER A 98 2.67 -5.37 -24.77
C SER A 98 1.55 -4.93 -23.84
N LYS A 99 0.50 -4.35 -24.44
CA LYS A 99 -0.83 -4.38 -23.84
C LYS A 99 -1.29 -5.83 -23.82
N ARG A 100 -0.87 -6.60 -22.83
CA ARG A 100 -1.76 -7.64 -22.34
C ARG A 100 -2.82 -6.87 -21.58
N ASP A 101 -4.09 -7.03 -21.93
CA ASP A 101 -5.23 -6.40 -21.23
C ASP A 101 -5.31 -6.79 -19.73
N ASP A 102 -4.37 -7.61 -19.23
CA ASP A 102 -4.30 -8.14 -17.89
C ASP A 102 -2.89 -7.93 -17.25
N ASP A 103 -2.38 -6.70 -17.10
CA ASP A 103 -1.21 -6.49 -16.24
C ASP A 103 -1.64 -6.66 -14.77
N PRO A 104 -1.16 -7.68 -14.03
CA PRO A 104 -1.54 -7.87 -12.64
C PRO A 104 -1.15 -6.70 -11.72
N ASP A 105 -0.25 -5.81 -12.18
CA ASP A 105 0.13 -4.62 -11.44
C ASP A 105 -0.98 -3.54 -11.41
N GLU A 106 -1.87 -3.49 -12.43
CA GLU A 106 -3.02 -2.57 -12.45
C GLU A 106 -4.02 -2.88 -11.33
N GLU A 107 -4.07 -4.15 -10.93
CA GLU A 107 -4.92 -4.66 -9.87
C GLU A 107 -4.34 -4.44 -8.45
N VAL A 108 -3.13 -3.91 -8.32
CA VAL A 108 -2.48 -3.76 -7.00
C VAL A 108 -3.21 -2.74 -6.14
N LEU A 109 -3.46 -1.54 -6.67
CA LEU A 109 -4.19 -0.49 -5.96
C LEU A 109 -5.59 -0.93 -5.50
N PRO A 110 -6.50 -1.41 -6.38
CA PRO A 110 -7.83 -1.82 -5.96
C PRO A 110 -7.79 -2.95 -4.91
N ARG A 111 -6.87 -3.92 -5.04
CA ARG A 111 -6.74 -5.01 -4.05
C ARG A 111 -6.18 -4.55 -2.71
N VAL A 112 -5.28 -3.56 -2.68
CA VAL A 112 -4.81 -2.94 -1.43
C VAL A 112 -5.97 -2.23 -0.74
N ILE A 113 -6.75 -1.44 -1.47
CA ILE A 113 -7.95 -0.76 -0.95
C ILE A 113 -8.93 -1.78 -0.38
N GLU A 114 -9.24 -2.84 -1.14
CA GLU A 114 -10.16 -3.91 -0.74
C GLU A 114 -9.73 -4.57 0.58
N LYS A 115 -8.42 -4.81 0.76
CA LYS A 115 -7.89 -5.53 1.92
C LYS A 115 -7.58 -4.65 3.14
N THR A 116 -7.58 -3.32 2.99
CA THR A 116 -7.19 -2.40 4.06
C THR A 116 -8.30 -1.42 4.41
N ILE A 117 -8.85 -0.72 3.42
CA ILE A 117 -9.86 0.32 3.60
C ILE A 117 -11.23 -0.27 3.89
N LEU A 118 -11.70 -1.25 3.09
CA LEU A 118 -13.03 -1.83 3.29
C LEU A 118 -13.23 -2.46 4.68
N PRO A 119 -12.28 -3.25 5.23
CA PRO A 119 -12.43 -3.80 6.57
C PRO A 119 -12.43 -2.71 7.65
N LYS A 120 -11.65 -1.63 7.46
CA LYS A 120 -11.58 -0.53 8.42
C LYS A 120 -12.88 0.28 8.43
N ILE A 121 -13.42 0.66 7.27
CA ILE A 121 -14.72 1.33 7.16
C ILE A 121 -15.82 0.43 7.73
N THR A 122 -15.83 -0.85 7.38
CA THR A 122 -16.78 -1.83 7.93
C THR A 122 -16.70 -1.90 9.46
N GLY A 123 -15.48 -1.88 10.01
CA GLY A 123 -15.26 -1.86 11.46
C GLY A 123 -15.82 -0.60 12.12
N ILE A 124 -15.57 0.57 11.54
CA ILE A 124 -16.09 1.85 12.05
C ILE A 124 -17.62 1.84 12.05
N LEU A 125 -18.25 1.47 10.93
CA LEU A 125 -19.72 1.47 10.79
C LEU A 125 -20.42 0.44 11.69
N ARG A 126 -19.76 -0.67 12.04
CA ARG A 126 -20.29 -1.66 12.99
C ARG A 126 -20.18 -1.22 14.45
N LEU A 127 -19.29 -0.28 14.74
CA LEU A 127 -19.06 0.26 16.08
C LEU A 127 -19.76 1.62 16.29
N SER A 128 -20.34 2.18 15.23
CA SER A 128 -21.16 3.40 15.22
C SER A 128 -22.60 3.08 15.59
#